data_AF-A0AB37KGR1-F1
#
_entry.id   AF-A0AB37KGR1-F1
#
_cell.length_a   1.000
_cell.length_b   1.000
_cell.length_c   1.000
_cell.angle_alpha   90.00
_cell.angle_beta   90.00
_cell.angle_gamma   90.00
#
_symmetry.space_group_name_H-M   'P 1'
#
loop_
_entity.id
_entity.type
_entity.pdbx_description
1 polymer ?
#
loop_
_entity_poly.entity_id
_entity_poly.type
_entity_poly.pdbx_seq_one_letter_code
_entity_poly.pdbx_strand_id
1 'polypeptide(L)'
;MVKTADGYKAIAHIQAGDRVLSKDEASGETGYKPVTARYGNPYRETVYIKVSDGIGKIQTLVSNKIHPFYSQGKWIQAGRLKKGDTLLSESGAKQTVQNITFKQQPLKAYNLTVADWHTYFVKGDKAETEGVWVHNDCPPRKTPSTPIYGNDSEAYAAAKELGYRKIKERTRNDAAIFKKGKSYISRDVDSHNGGAWKEASSPEKLNRKETRNGTFDKNLNRIGD
;
A
#
# COMPACT_ATOMS: atom_id res chain seq x y z
N MET A 1 -0.15 1.73 17.25
CA MET A 1 -0.30 3.20 17.16
C MET A 1 0.44 3.72 15.94
N VAL A 2 -0.02 4.80 15.33
CA VAL A 2 0.60 5.49 14.19
C VAL A 2 1.09 6.86 14.64
N LYS A 3 2.30 7.28 14.22
CA LYS A 3 2.83 8.61 14.53
C LYS A 3 2.11 9.68 13.70
N THR A 4 1.45 10.62 14.37
CA THR A 4 0.80 11.80 13.78
C THR A 4 1.46 13.08 14.29
N ALA A 5 1.10 14.23 13.72
CA ALA A 5 1.61 15.53 14.17
C ALA A 5 1.26 15.82 15.65
N ASP A 6 0.09 15.36 16.10
CA ASP A 6 -0.41 15.56 17.47
C ASP A 6 -0.03 14.42 18.43
N GLY A 7 0.94 13.59 18.03
CA GLY A 7 1.38 12.42 18.78
C GLY A 7 0.87 11.10 18.21
N TYR A 8 0.83 10.05 19.03
CA TYR A 8 0.46 8.72 18.54
C TYR A 8 -1.04 8.50 18.60
N LYS A 9 -1.63 8.09 17.47
CA LYS A 9 -3.07 7.79 17.34
C LYS A 9 -3.27 6.31 16.99
N ALA A 10 -4.34 5.70 17.50
CA ALA A 10 -4.66 4.32 17.13
C ALA A 10 -4.98 4.25 15.63
N ILE A 11 -4.43 3.25 14.92
CA ILE A 11 -4.63 3.13 13.46
C ILE A 11 -6.12 2.98 13.10
N ALA A 12 -6.90 2.36 13.99
CA ALA A 12 -8.35 2.21 13.86
C ALA A 12 -9.12 3.54 13.99
N HIS A 13 -8.47 4.63 14.40
CA HIS A 13 -9.05 5.97 14.51
C HIS A 13 -8.45 6.97 13.51
N ILE A 14 -7.45 6.55 12.71
CA ILE A 14 -6.91 7.38 11.63
C ILE A 14 -7.97 7.55 10.53
N GLN A 15 -8.11 8.77 10.01
CA GLN A 15 -9.06 9.13 8.96
C GLN A 15 -8.36 9.78 7.76
N ALA A 16 -9.04 9.85 6.62
CA ALA A 16 -8.55 10.62 5.49
C ALA A 16 -8.42 12.10 5.89
N GLY A 17 -7.32 12.74 5.50
CA GLY A 17 -6.95 14.09 5.93
C GLY A 17 -6.04 14.14 7.17
N ASP A 18 -6.03 13.10 8.02
CA ASP A 18 -5.05 13.01 9.12
C ASP A 18 -3.63 13.01 8.54
N ARG A 19 -2.69 13.68 9.23
CA ARG A 19 -1.29 13.73 8.81
C ARG A 19 -0.45 12.76 9.63
N VAL A 20 0.20 11.82 8.95
CA VAL A 20 1.06 10.81 9.58
C VAL A 20 2.52 11.09 9.24
N LEU A 21 3.43 10.81 10.17
CA LEU A 21 4.85 10.87 9.91
C LEU A 21 5.17 9.80 8.86
N SER A 22 5.83 10.22 7.80
CA SER A 22 6.18 9.42 6.65
C SER A 22 7.61 9.75 6.23
N LYS A 23 8.24 8.82 5.52
CA LYS A 23 9.61 8.99 5.03
C LYS A 23 9.68 8.55 3.57
N ASP A 24 10.28 9.37 2.73
CA ASP A 24 10.51 9.04 1.34
C ASP A 24 11.60 7.98 1.21
N GLU A 25 11.35 6.96 0.42
CA GLU A 25 12.34 5.89 0.17
C GLU A 25 13.47 6.36 -0.72
N ALA A 26 13.18 7.25 -1.68
CA ALA A 26 14.16 7.68 -2.66
C ALA A 26 15.14 8.71 -2.09
N SER A 27 14.62 9.76 -1.45
CA SER A 27 15.44 10.84 -0.89
C SER A 27 15.84 10.60 0.57
N GLY A 28 15.10 9.78 1.31
CA GLY A 28 15.24 9.67 2.76
C GLY A 28 14.67 10.86 3.53
N GLU A 29 13.99 11.81 2.90
CA GLU A 29 13.32 12.91 3.59
C GLU A 29 12.22 12.38 4.52
N THR A 30 12.10 12.97 5.70
CA THR A 30 11.04 12.64 6.67
C THR A 30 10.12 13.84 6.82
N GLY A 31 8.81 13.61 6.89
CA GLY A 31 7.81 14.66 6.98
C GLY A 31 6.40 14.13 7.15
N TYR A 32 5.46 15.01 7.49
CA TYR A 32 4.06 14.64 7.69
C TYR A 32 3.30 14.66 6.37
N LYS A 33 2.70 13.53 5.99
CA LYS A 33 1.91 13.37 4.75
C LYS A 33 0.45 13.07 5.07
N PRO A 34 -0.51 13.58 4.26
CA PRO A 34 -1.91 13.29 4.47
C PRO A 34 -2.22 11.82 4.15
N VAL A 35 -3.07 11.22 4.98
CA VAL A 35 -3.72 9.95 4.71
C VAL A 35 -4.83 10.20 3.70
N THR A 36 -4.84 9.44 2.61
CA THR A 36 -5.89 9.51 1.58
C THR A 36 -6.95 8.43 1.76
N ALA A 37 -6.61 7.30 2.39
CA ALA A 37 -7.56 6.25 2.73
C ALA A 37 -7.09 5.40 3.93
N ARG A 38 -8.04 4.77 4.63
CA ARG A 38 -7.80 3.70 5.60
C ARG A 38 -8.62 2.47 5.21
N TYR A 39 -7.98 1.32 5.20
CA TYR A 39 -8.63 0.04 4.94
C TYR A 39 -8.36 -0.92 6.09
N GLY A 40 -9.24 -1.91 6.25
CA GLY A 40 -9.13 -2.89 7.32
C GLY A 40 -9.58 -4.27 6.89
N ASN A 41 -8.68 -5.25 6.99
CA ASN A 41 -8.92 -6.63 6.54
C ASN A 41 -8.84 -7.61 7.72
N PRO A 42 -9.72 -8.63 7.77
CA PRO A 42 -9.61 -9.70 8.74
C PRO A 42 -8.54 -10.72 8.31
N TYR A 43 -7.80 -11.24 9.28
CA TYR A 43 -6.84 -12.32 9.13
C TYR A 43 -7.12 -13.38 10.20
N ARG A 44 -6.87 -14.66 9.90
CA ARG A 44 -7.06 -15.78 10.85
C ARG A 44 -5.90 -15.96 11.82
N GLU A 45 -4.79 -15.29 11.54
CA GLU A 45 -3.53 -15.44 12.25
C GLU A 45 -2.92 -14.07 12.52
N THR A 46 -2.30 -13.96 13.69
CA THR A 46 -1.63 -12.76 14.19
C THR A 46 -0.13 -13.01 14.31
N VAL A 47 0.68 -12.06 13.87
CA VAL A 47 2.13 -12.03 14.06
C VAL A 47 2.45 -11.02 15.15
N TYR A 48 3.16 -11.48 16.18
CA TYR A 48 3.71 -10.66 17.26
C TYR A 48 5.22 -10.53 17.06
N ILE A 49 5.71 -9.30 16.91
CA ILE A 49 7.13 -9.00 16.70
C ILE A 49 7.62 -8.24 17.93
N LYS A 50 8.43 -8.90 18.76
CA LYS A 50 9.06 -8.27 19.94
C LYS A 50 10.36 -7.63 19.49
N VAL A 51 10.52 -6.32 19.70
CA VAL A 51 11.73 -5.58 19.36
C VAL A 51 12.30 -4.85 20.59
N SER A 52 13.60 -4.61 20.58
CA SER A 52 14.33 -3.85 21.61
C SER A 52 15.05 -2.68 20.96
N ASP A 53 15.05 -1.52 21.60
CA ASP A 53 15.79 -0.33 21.14
C ASP A 53 17.28 -0.36 21.50
N GLY A 54 17.74 -1.40 22.20
CA GLY A 54 19.14 -1.56 22.62
C GLY A 54 19.51 -0.76 23.87
N ILE A 55 18.63 0.10 24.39
CA ILE A 55 18.82 0.86 25.64
C ILE A 55 17.90 0.37 26.77
N GLY A 56 17.30 -0.80 26.60
CA GLY A 56 16.53 -1.52 27.62
C GLY A 56 15.03 -1.44 27.44
N LYS A 57 14.50 -0.64 26.50
CA LYS A 57 13.06 -0.61 26.25
C LYS A 57 12.68 -1.64 25.20
N ILE A 58 11.52 -2.23 25.40
CA ILE A 58 10.98 -3.28 24.55
C ILE A 58 9.57 -2.88 24.13
N GLN A 59 9.25 -3.14 22.86
CA GLN A 59 7.87 -3.08 22.40
C GLN A 59 7.47 -4.34 21.64
N THR A 60 6.17 -4.56 21.55
CA THR A 60 5.59 -5.62 20.72
C THR A 60 4.74 -4.97 19.64
N LEU A 61 5.08 -5.27 18.39
CA LEU A 61 4.31 -4.88 17.22
C LEU A 61 3.37 -6.04 16.87
N VAL A 62 2.12 -5.71 16.56
CA VAL A 62 1.08 -6.69 16.20
C VAL A 62 0.69 -6.45 14.75
N SER A 63 0.86 -7.46 13.91
CA SER A 63 0.67 -7.35 12.46
C SER A 63 0.08 -8.62 11.85
N ASN A 64 -0.38 -8.53 10.60
CA ASN A 64 -0.55 -9.71 9.75
C ASN A 64 0.81 -10.19 9.20
N LYS A 65 0.83 -11.33 8.50
CA LYS A 65 2.05 -11.94 7.92
C LYS A 65 2.73 -11.14 6.82
N ILE A 66 1.98 -10.33 6.08
CA ILE A 66 2.40 -9.79 4.77
C ILE A 66 2.78 -8.30 4.84
N HIS A 67 2.45 -7.60 5.93
CA HIS A 67 2.77 -6.20 6.08
C HIS A 67 4.29 -5.98 6.10
N PRO A 68 4.84 -5.07 5.28
CA PRO A 68 6.28 -4.87 5.21
C PRO A 68 6.81 -3.95 6.31
N PHE A 69 7.96 -4.35 6.86
CA PHE A 69 8.78 -3.57 7.77
C PHE A 69 10.14 -3.31 7.11
N TYR A 70 10.69 -2.11 7.29
CA TYR A 70 12.00 -1.80 6.73
C TYR A 70 13.10 -2.42 7.58
N SER A 71 13.98 -3.21 6.95
CA SER A 71 15.14 -3.82 7.61
C SER A 71 16.29 -3.98 6.62
N GLN A 72 17.49 -3.55 7.02
CA GLN A 72 18.73 -3.75 6.26
C GLN A 72 18.65 -3.33 4.77
N GLY A 73 18.07 -2.15 4.50
CA GLY A 73 18.02 -1.62 3.13
C GLY A 73 16.87 -2.16 2.26
N LYS A 74 15.94 -2.93 2.83
CA LYS A 74 14.84 -3.55 2.08
C LYS A 74 13.57 -3.70 2.92
N TRP A 75 12.44 -3.84 2.23
CA TRP A 75 11.17 -4.19 2.84
C TRP A 75 11.06 -5.70 3.07
N ILE A 76 10.82 -6.09 4.31
CA ILE A 76 10.65 -7.48 4.71
C ILE A 76 9.25 -7.66 5.29
N GLN A 77 8.50 -8.62 4.76
CA GLN A 77 7.19 -8.99 5.31
C GLN A 77 7.32 -9.42 6.78
N ALA A 78 6.37 -9.02 7.62
CA ALA A 78 6.32 -9.37 9.04
C ALA A 78 6.59 -10.85 9.33
N GLY A 79 6.00 -11.75 8.54
CA GLY A 79 6.15 -13.21 8.70
C GLY A 79 7.49 -13.77 8.20
N ARG A 80 8.34 -12.94 7.60
CA ARG A 80 9.69 -13.28 7.12
C ARG A 80 10.80 -12.65 7.96
N LEU A 81 10.46 -11.78 8.91
CA LEU A 81 11.41 -11.24 9.87
C LEU A 81 12.01 -12.35 10.73
N LYS A 82 13.27 -12.17 11.10
CA LYS A 82 14.05 -13.09 11.93
C LYS A 82 14.61 -12.37 13.13
N LYS A 83 14.88 -13.12 14.20
CA LYS A 83 15.64 -12.60 15.35
C LYS A 83 16.97 -12.04 14.86
N GLY A 84 17.31 -10.84 15.32
CA GLY A 84 18.51 -10.11 14.88
C GLY A 84 18.28 -9.13 13.73
N ASP A 85 17.15 -9.20 13.00
CA ASP A 85 16.79 -8.15 12.04
C ASP A 85 16.62 -6.81 12.77
N THR A 86 16.92 -5.71 12.09
CA THR A 86 16.86 -4.37 12.68
C THR A 86 15.84 -3.52 11.95
N LEU A 87 14.85 -3.00 12.68
CA LEU A 87 13.82 -2.12 12.17
C LEU A 87 14.23 -0.66 12.36
N LEU A 88 13.99 0.19 11.36
CA LEU A 88 14.34 1.61 11.42
C LEU A 88 13.28 2.41 12.18
N SER A 89 13.71 3.23 13.15
CA SER A 89 12.83 4.11 13.91
C SER A 89 12.65 5.50 13.28
N GLU A 90 11.79 6.31 13.88
CA GLU A 90 11.51 7.70 13.47
C GLU A 90 12.77 8.58 13.41
N SER A 91 13.66 8.45 14.41
CA SER A 91 14.95 9.15 14.46
C SER A 91 16.03 8.54 13.58
N GLY A 92 15.75 7.41 12.92
CA GLY A 92 16.74 6.63 12.18
C GLY A 92 17.55 5.65 13.05
N ALA A 93 17.27 5.56 14.35
CA ALA A 93 17.83 4.54 15.22
C ALA A 93 17.32 3.14 14.84
N LYS A 94 18.03 2.10 15.29
CA LYS A 94 17.68 0.71 15.01
C LYS A 94 17.01 0.06 16.21
N GLN A 95 15.93 -0.66 15.96
CA GLN A 95 15.29 -1.53 16.95
C GLN A 95 15.45 -3.00 16.51
N THR A 96 16.08 -3.81 17.35
CA THR A 96 16.45 -5.18 17.02
C THR A 96 15.33 -6.14 17.37
N VAL A 97 14.94 -6.99 16.41
CA VAL A 97 13.95 -8.05 16.58
C VAL A 97 14.50 -9.11 17.53
N GLN A 98 13.82 -9.29 18.65
CA GLN A 98 14.14 -10.25 19.70
C GLN A 98 13.43 -11.58 19.51
N ASN A 99 12.16 -11.52 19.08
CA ASN A 99 11.34 -12.70 18.87
C ASN A 99 10.20 -12.43 17.87
N ILE A 100 9.80 -13.45 17.13
CA ILE A 100 8.62 -13.45 16.27
C ILE A 100 7.74 -14.62 16.69
N THR A 101 6.45 -14.37 16.94
CA THR A 101 5.49 -15.40 17.34
C THR A 101 4.26 -15.35 16.46
N PHE A 102 3.87 -16.51 15.92
CA PHE A 102 2.66 -16.70 15.14
C PHE A 102 1.59 -17.33 16.02
N LYS A 103 0.39 -16.73 16.05
CA LYS A 103 -0.77 -17.31 16.76
C LYS A 103 -1.94 -17.45 15.80
N GLN A 104 -2.61 -18.59 15.82
CA GLN A 104 -3.90 -18.84 15.15
C GLN A 104 -5.03 -18.08 15.86
N GLN A 105 -4.93 -16.76 15.84
CA GLN A 105 -5.81 -15.82 16.50
C GLN A 105 -6.28 -14.81 15.45
N PRO A 106 -7.60 -14.55 15.36
CA PRO A 106 -8.13 -13.53 14.46
C PRO A 106 -7.54 -12.15 14.72
N LEU A 107 -7.22 -11.44 13.64
CA LEU A 107 -6.72 -10.07 13.65
C LEU A 107 -7.54 -9.21 12.69
N LYS A 108 -8.10 -8.10 13.18
CA LYS A 108 -8.56 -7.01 12.32
C LYS A 108 -7.40 -6.04 12.12
N ALA A 109 -6.65 -6.22 11.02
CA ALA A 109 -5.52 -5.36 10.71
C ALA A 109 -5.98 -4.18 9.86
N TYR A 110 -5.46 -2.99 10.17
CA TYR A 110 -5.68 -1.78 9.39
C TYR A 110 -4.40 -1.40 8.64
N ASN A 111 -4.56 -0.70 7.53
CA ASN A 111 -3.48 -0.13 6.75
C ASN A 111 -3.96 1.20 6.14
N LEU A 112 -3.03 2.04 5.73
CA LEU A 112 -3.24 3.42 5.31
C LEU A 112 -2.70 3.63 3.89
N THR A 113 -3.45 4.34 3.07
CA THR A 113 -2.89 4.97 1.88
C THR A 113 -2.38 6.35 2.30
N VAL A 114 -1.07 6.55 2.26
CA VAL A 114 -0.41 7.82 2.57
C VAL A 114 0.05 8.47 1.27
N ALA A 115 -0.22 9.76 1.10
CA ALA A 115 0.17 10.50 -0.10
C ALA A 115 1.68 10.54 -0.29
N ASP A 116 2.10 10.54 -1.55
CA ASP A 116 3.46 10.65 -2.07
C ASP A 116 4.40 9.48 -1.71
N TRP A 117 4.60 9.23 -0.42
CA TRP A 117 5.70 8.39 0.07
C TRP A 117 5.25 7.02 0.56
N HIS A 118 3.94 6.79 0.67
CA HIS A 118 3.41 5.43 0.86
C HIS A 118 3.91 4.69 2.11
N THR A 119 4.53 5.39 3.06
CA THR A 119 5.05 4.83 4.30
C THR A 119 4.50 5.57 5.52
N TYR A 120 4.62 4.93 6.68
CA TYR A 120 4.31 5.56 7.96
C TYR A 120 5.07 4.87 9.10
N PHE A 121 5.01 5.44 10.32
CA PHE A 121 5.66 4.88 11.50
C PHE A 121 4.66 4.32 12.51
N VAL A 122 4.93 3.12 13.03
CA VAL A 122 4.05 2.43 14.00
C VAL A 122 4.77 1.92 15.23
N LYS A 123 4.09 1.99 16.38
CA LYS A 123 4.55 1.37 17.64
C LYS A 123 3.45 0.59 18.35
N GLY A 124 3.84 -0.24 19.32
CA GLY A 124 2.91 -0.86 20.28
C GLY A 124 2.07 0.19 21.04
N ASP A 125 0.87 -0.18 21.47
CA ASP A 125 -0.04 0.72 22.21
C ASP A 125 0.53 1.21 23.54
N LYS A 126 1.24 0.35 24.26
CA LYS A 126 1.90 0.66 25.55
C LYS A 126 3.40 0.92 25.41
N ALA A 127 3.89 1.12 24.20
CA ALA A 127 5.32 1.26 23.95
C ALA A 127 5.83 2.65 24.35
N GLU A 128 6.95 2.69 25.06
CA GLU A 128 7.71 3.92 25.37
C GLU A 128 8.89 4.16 24.41
N THR A 129 8.91 3.41 23.31
CA THR A 129 9.86 3.52 22.21
C THR A 129 9.26 4.31 21.05
N GLU A 130 10.12 4.71 20.11
CA GLU A 130 9.68 5.27 18.83
C GLU A 130 8.97 4.23 17.96
N GLY A 131 8.19 4.71 17.00
CA GLY A 131 7.63 3.88 15.94
C GLY A 131 8.71 3.38 14.99
N VAL A 132 8.42 2.25 14.35
CA VAL A 132 9.23 1.67 13.30
C VAL A 132 8.61 1.93 11.93
N TRP A 133 9.46 2.03 10.91
CA TRP A 133 9.08 2.36 9.54
C TRP A 133 8.43 1.18 8.83
N VAL A 134 7.21 1.40 8.34
CA VAL A 134 6.39 0.42 7.62
C VAL A 134 5.88 1.00 6.31
N HIS A 135 5.56 0.12 5.36
CA HIS A 135 5.10 0.49 4.02
C HIS A 135 3.61 0.13 3.83
N ASN A 136 2.89 0.92 3.02
CA ASN A 136 1.48 0.70 2.70
C ASN A 136 1.25 -0.49 1.74
N ASP A 137 2.27 -0.89 0.96
CA ASP A 137 2.29 -2.08 0.11
C ASP A 137 2.23 -3.33 0.97
N CYS A 138 1.05 -3.59 1.51
CA CYS A 138 0.66 -4.92 1.85
C CYS A 138 0.44 -5.61 0.50
N PRO A 139 1.34 -6.48 0.01
CA PRO A 139 1.09 -7.18 -1.25
C PRO A 139 -0.28 -7.83 -1.10
N PRO A 140 -1.23 -7.57 -2.01
CA PRO A 140 -2.56 -8.08 -1.86
C PRO A 140 -2.46 -9.58 -1.60
N ARG A 141 -3.32 -10.13 -0.72
CA ARG A 141 -3.56 -11.57 -0.78
C ARG A 141 -3.78 -11.86 -2.27
N LYS A 142 -3.11 -12.86 -2.82
CA LYS A 142 -3.55 -13.47 -4.08
C LYS A 142 -4.94 -14.09 -3.84
N THR A 143 -5.94 -13.28 -3.57
CA THR A 143 -7.28 -13.57 -4.04
C THR A 143 -7.16 -13.53 -5.56
N PRO A 144 -7.68 -14.52 -6.29
CA PRO A 144 -7.84 -14.36 -7.73
C PRO A 144 -8.79 -13.17 -7.92
N SER A 145 -8.22 -11.97 -8.11
CA SER A 145 -8.97 -10.80 -8.51
C SER A 145 -9.24 -11.00 -9.99
N THR A 146 -10.41 -11.55 -10.31
CA THR A 146 -10.87 -11.55 -11.70
C THR A 146 -10.95 -10.10 -12.17
N PRO A 147 -10.34 -9.77 -13.31
CA PRO A 147 -10.54 -8.47 -13.94
C PRO A 147 -12.01 -8.14 -14.05
N ILE A 148 -12.37 -6.87 -13.77
CA ILE A 148 -13.75 -6.38 -13.95
C ILE A 148 -14.20 -6.61 -15.40
N TYR A 149 -13.27 -6.49 -16.34
CA TYR A 149 -13.45 -6.89 -17.72
C TYR A 149 -12.49 -8.04 -18.04
N GLY A 150 -13.04 -9.24 -18.20
CA GLY A 150 -12.26 -10.45 -18.45
C GLY A 150 -11.62 -10.46 -19.84
N ASN A 151 -12.16 -9.70 -20.78
CA ASN A 151 -11.70 -9.63 -22.17
C ASN A 151 -11.94 -8.23 -22.78
N ASP A 152 -11.40 -8.04 -23.98
CA ASP A 152 -11.51 -6.77 -24.72
C ASP A 152 -12.93 -6.46 -25.19
N SER A 153 -13.79 -7.46 -25.36
CA SER A 153 -15.19 -7.25 -25.79
C SER A 153 -16.01 -6.61 -24.68
N GLU A 154 -15.86 -7.09 -23.44
CA GLU A 154 -16.48 -6.49 -22.25
C GLU A 154 -15.97 -5.07 -22.01
N ALA A 155 -14.65 -4.87 -22.11
CA ALA A 155 -14.05 -3.55 -22.01
C ALA A 155 -14.55 -2.62 -23.14
N TYR A 156 -14.67 -3.10 -24.37
CA TYR A 156 -15.18 -2.29 -25.48
C TYR A 156 -16.60 -1.80 -25.24
N ALA A 157 -17.49 -2.67 -24.76
CA ALA A 157 -18.87 -2.28 -24.45
C ALA A 157 -18.90 -1.15 -23.40
N ALA A 158 -18.18 -1.31 -22.30
CA ALA A 158 -18.14 -0.30 -21.24
C ALA A 158 -17.44 1.01 -21.67
N ALA A 159 -16.33 0.92 -22.40
CA ALA A 159 -15.62 2.09 -22.92
C ALA A 159 -16.52 2.91 -23.87
N LYS A 160 -17.33 2.23 -24.68
CA LYS A 160 -18.28 2.88 -25.59
C LYS A 160 -19.35 3.68 -24.83
N GLU A 161 -19.92 3.12 -23.76
CA GLU A 161 -20.88 3.84 -22.89
C GLU A 161 -20.25 5.08 -22.25
N LEU A 162 -18.94 5.03 -21.93
CA LEU A 162 -18.18 6.16 -21.41
C LEU A 162 -17.79 7.20 -22.49
N GLY A 163 -18.12 6.95 -23.75
CA GLY A 163 -17.81 7.82 -24.89
C GLY A 163 -16.37 7.70 -25.39
N TYR A 164 -15.69 6.58 -25.11
CA TYR A 164 -14.38 6.27 -25.67
C TYR A 164 -14.52 5.47 -26.98
N ARG A 165 -13.60 5.71 -27.91
CA ARG A 165 -13.49 4.93 -29.15
C ARG A 165 -12.27 4.03 -29.11
N LYS A 166 -12.39 2.79 -29.59
CA LYS A 166 -11.25 1.87 -29.72
C LYS A 166 -10.26 2.41 -30.75
N ILE A 167 -8.96 2.25 -30.48
CA ILE A 167 -7.88 2.55 -31.42
C ILE A 167 -7.15 1.27 -31.84
N LYS A 168 -6.25 1.38 -32.84
CA LYS A 168 -5.48 0.22 -33.34
C LYS A 168 -4.35 -0.18 -32.38
N GLU A 169 -3.86 0.75 -31.59
CA GLU A 169 -2.80 0.52 -30.61
C GLU A 169 -3.29 -0.34 -29.44
N ARG A 170 -2.35 -1.09 -28.85
CA ARG A 170 -2.59 -2.01 -27.74
C ARG A 170 -1.52 -1.79 -26.68
N THR A 171 -1.82 -2.17 -25.44
CA THR A 171 -0.83 -2.14 -24.38
C THR A 171 0.21 -3.25 -24.59
N ARG A 172 1.32 -3.19 -23.85
CA ARG A 172 2.39 -4.19 -23.85
C ARG A 172 1.89 -5.60 -23.51
N ASN A 173 0.84 -5.70 -22.69
CA ASN A 173 0.20 -6.96 -22.29
C ASN A 173 -1.01 -7.30 -23.20
N ASP A 174 -1.03 -6.75 -24.41
CA ASP A 174 -2.04 -7.00 -25.44
C ASP A 174 -3.48 -6.64 -25.05
N ALA A 175 -3.68 -5.60 -24.23
CA ALA A 175 -5.02 -5.07 -23.96
C ALA A 175 -5.41 -3.99 -24.98
N ALA A 176 -6.66 -3.97 -25.41
CA ALA A 176 -7.18 -2.89 -26.26
C ALA A 176 -7.08 -1.52 -25.58
N ILE A 177 -6.74 -0.50 -26.36
CA ILE A 177 -6.74 0.90 -25.91
C ILE A 177 -7.95 1.63 -26.50
N PHE A 178 -8.55 2.48 -25.67
CA PHE A 178 -9.68 3.33 -26.04
C PHE A 178 -9.32 4.80 -25.77
N LYS A 179 -9.78 5.70 -26.63
CA LYS A 179 -9.44 7.13 -26.59
C LYS A 179 -10.68 8.01 -26.48
N LYS A 180 -10.60 9.06 -25.65
CA LYS A 180 -11.56 10.17 -25.56
C LYS A 180 -10.81 11.48 -25.32
N GLY A 181 -10.78 12.38 -26.31
CA GLY A 181 -9.97 13.60 -26.22
C GLY A 181 -8.49 13.29 -26.01
N LYS A 182 -7.92 13.79 -24.89
CA LYS A 182 -6.53 13.53 -24.45
C LYS A 182 -6.41 12.33 -23.50
N SER A 183 -7.51 11.67 -23.18
CA SER A 183 -7.55 10.52 -22.28
C SER A 183 -7.48 9.21 -23.06
N TYR A 184 -6.65 8.29 -22.57
CA TYR A 184 -6.47 6.95 -23.09
C TYR A 184 -6.67 5.95 -21.97
N ILE A 185 -7.53 4.95 -22.17
CA ILE A 185 -7.81 3.91 -21.18
C ILE A 185 -7.52 2.51 -21.75
N SER A 186 -7.12 1.60 -20.87
CA SER A 186 -7.11 0.16 -21.12
C SER A 186 -7.72 -0.57 -19.92
N ARG A 187 -8.26 -1.77 -20.13
CA ARG A 187 -8.75 -2.59 -19.00
C ARG A 187 -7.62 -2.87 -18.01
N ASP A 188 -7.92 -2.90 -16.72
CA ASP A 188 -6.97 -3.30 -15.69
C ASP A 188 -6.80 -4.83 -15.69
N VAL A 189 -5.74 -5.31 -16.34
CA VAL A 189 -5.46 -6.75 -16.48
C VAL A 189 -5.01 -7.37 -15.15
N ASP A 190 -4.26 -6.61 -14.34
CA ASP A 190 -3.58 -7.13 -13.15
C ASP A 190 -4.47 -7.03 -11.89
N SER A 191 -5.45 -6.13 -11.89
CA SER A 191 -6.56 -6.07 -10.92
C SER A 191 -6.15 -5.97 -9.44
N HIS A 192 -4.92 -5.56 -9.14
CA HIS A 192 -4.38 -5.49 -7.78
C HIS A 192 -5.18 -4.59 -6.82
N ASN A 193 -5.92 -3.61 -7.36
CA ASN A 193 -6.68 -2.62 -6.57
C ASN A 193 -8.19 -2.64 -6.85
N GLY A 194 -8.72 -3.67 -7.52
CA GLY A 194 -10.14 -3.71 -7.93
C GLY A 194 -10.50 -2.66 -8.99
N GLY A 195 -9.51 -2.23 -9.78
CA GLY A 195 -9.67 -1.29 -10.88
C GLY A 195 -10.37 -1.91 -12.08
N ALA A 196 -11.12 -1.09 -12.80
CA ALA A 196 -11.68 -1.41 -14.10
C ALA A 196 -10.76 -0.91 -15.22
N TRP A 197 -10.15 0.26 -15.03
CA TRP A 197 -9.36 0.95 -16.04
C TRP A 197 -7.99 1.38 -15.53
N LYS A 198 -7.00 1.33 -16.42
CA LYS A 198 -5.79 2.17 -16.37
C LYS A 198 -6.01 3.36 -17.29
N GLU A 199 -5.61 4.56 -16.87
CA GLU A 199 -5.77 5.78 -17.68
C GLU A 199 -4.44 6.54 -17.80
N ALA A 200 -4.19 7.11 -18.97
CA ALA A 200 -3.02 7.96 -19.21
C ALA A 200 -3.28 8.99 -20.32
N SER A 201 -2.33 9.95 -20.45
CA SER A 201 -2.36 10.98 -21.50
C SER A 201 -1.85 10.51 -22.87
N SER A 202 -1.30 9.29 -22.98
CA SER A 202 -0.93 8.66 -24.24
C SER A 202 -0.91 7.13 -24.14
N PRO A 203 -0.98 6.40 -25.27
CA PRO A 203 -0.88 4.94 -25.30
C PRO A 203 0.40 4.38 -24.68
N GLU A 204 1.54 5.04 -24.90
CA GLU A 204 2.84 4.58 -24.38
C GLU A 204 2.87 4.64 -22.85
N LYS A 205 2.23 5.68 -22.29
CA LYS A 205 2.17 5.92 -20.85
C LYS A 205 1.27 4.92 -20.10
N LEU A 206 0.36 4.24 -20.78
CA LEU A 206 -0.42 3.15 -20.15
C LEU A 206 0.45 1.96 -19.72
N ASN A 207 1.66 1.83 -20.28
CA ASN A 207 2.50 0.66 -20.08
C ASN A 207 3.41 0.72 -18.85
N ARG A 208 3.45 1.83 -18.11
CA ARG A 208 4.30 1.99 -16.92
C ARG A 208 3.51 2.64 -15.78
N LYS A 209 3.73 2.17 -14.55
CA LYS A 209 2.98 2.66 -13.38
C LYS A 209 3.30 4.13 -13.10
N GLU A 210 4.54 4.53 -13.36
CA GLU A 210 5.08 5.85 -13.05
C GLU A 210 4.58 6.94 -14.02
N THR A 211 4.07 6.53 -15.20
CA THR A 211 3.67 7.46 -16.26
C THR A 211 2.18 7.48 -16.55
N ARG A 212 1.42 6.51 -16.01
CA ARG A 212 -0.06 6.51 -16.06
C ARG A 212 -0.62 7.46 -15.00
N ASN A 213 -1.81 8.00 -15.27
CA ASN A 213 -2.53 8.89 -14.35
C ASN A 213 -3.21 8.10 -13.21
N GLY A 214 -3.44 6.79 -13.42
CA GLY A 214 -3.68 5.83 -12.36
C GLY A 214 -4.60 4.68 -12.70
N THR A 215 -5.22 4.13 -11.67
CA THR A 215 -6.22 3.06 -11.67
C THR A 215 -7.58 3.66 -11.31
N PHE A 216 -8.61 3.29 -12.07
CA PHE A 216 -9.95 3.86 -11.97
C PHE A 216 -11.01 2.76 -11.86
N ASP A 217 -12.13 3.07 -11.20
CA ASP A 217 -13.32 2.20 -11.16
C ASP A 217 -14.06 2.20 -12.51
N LYS A 218 -15.15 1.43 -12.62
CA LYS A 218 -15.97 1.31 -13.84
C LYS A 218 -16.53 2.65 -14.37
N ASN A 219 -16.62 3.66 -13.52
CA ASN A 219 -17.18 4.98 -13.81
C ASN A 219 -16.10 6.06 -14.02
N LEU A 220 -14.82 5.67 -14.10
CA LEU A 220 -13.68 6.57 -14.20
C LEU A 220 -13.48 7.47 -12.97
N ASN A 221 -13.87 7.01 -11.78
CA ASN A 221 -13.39 7.60 -10.53
C ASN A 221 -12.02 7.02 -10.18
N ARG A 222 -11.04 7.87 -9.87
CA ARG A 222 -9.68 7.43 -9.53
C ARG A 222 -9.69 6.73 -8.17
N ILE A 223 -9.13 5.53 -8.10
CA ILE A 223 -9.09 4.69 -6.88
C ILE A 223 -7.67 4.41 -6.37
N GLY A 224 -6.64 4.80 -7.12
CA GLY A 224 -5.24 4.66 -6.70
C GLY A 224 -4.32 4.42 -7.90
N ASP A 225 -3.07 4.01 -7.65
CA ASP A 225 -2.12 3.59 -8.69
C ASP A 225 -1.84 2.09 -8.60
#